data_AF-A0AAD5NQT7-F1
#
_entry.id   AF-A0AAD5NQT7-F1
#
_cell.length_a   1.000
_cell.length_b   1.000
_cell.length_c   1.000
_cell.angle_alpha   90.00
_cell.angle_beta   90.00
_cell.angle_gamma   90.00
#
_symmetry.space_group_name_H-M   'P 1'
#
loop_
_entity.id
_entity.type
_entity.pdbx_description
1 polymer ?
#
loop_
_entity_poly.entity_id
_entity_poly.type
_entity_poly.pdbx_seq_one_letter_code
_entity_poly.pdbx_strand_id
1 'polypeptide(L)'
;MEDETFDPGLIHAIFKHIWTKRSLERERIGGNDALDSELAGAGAGTSKKNRPTSANAHALKLSCELLRVFIAEAVGRAATIAEAEVTSGFLSMLLQLFS
;
A
#
# COMPACT_ATOMS: atom_id res chain seq x y z
N MET A 1 25.98 -12.26 -3.38
CA MET A 1 24.58 -12.70 -3.18
C MET A 1 23.75 -11.79 -4.05
N GLU A 2 23.05 -12.32 -5.04
CA GLU A 2 21.92 -11.56 -5.60
C GLU A 2 20.91 -11.46 -4.46
N ASP A 3 20.62 -10.24 -4.00
CA ASP A 3 19.57 -10.05 -3.01
C ASP A 3 18.27 -10.57 -3.61
N GLU A 4 17.68 -11.61 -3.00
CA GLU A 4 16.34 -12.08 -3.35
C GLU A 4 15.36 -10.93 -3.12
N THR A 5 15.08 -10.18 -4.18
CA THR A 5 14.19 -9.02 -4.19
C THR A 5 12.91 -9.36 -4.95
N PHE A 6 11.87 -8.56 -4.77
CA PHE A 6 10.58 -8.79 -5.41
C PHE A 6 10.68 -8.79 -6.94
N ASP A 7 9.95 -9.69 -7.59
CA ASP A 7 9.83 -9.68 -9.05
C ASP A 7 9.21 -8.36 -9.53
N PRO A 8 9.90 -7.57 -10.36
CA PRO A 8 9.39 -6.30 -10.87
C PRO A 8 8.07 -6.45 -11.65
N GLY A 9 7.86 -7.59 -12.31
CA GLY A 9 6.63 -7.90 -13.04
C GLY A 9 5.41 -7.99 -12.11
N LEU A 10 5.56 -8.71 -11.01
CA LEU A 10 4.54 -8.84 -9.96
C LEU A 10 4.22 -7.49 -9.32
N ILE A 11 5.24 -6.71 -8.94
CA ILE A 11 5.02 -5.38 -8.35
C ILE A 11 4.29 -4.46 -9.32
N HIS A 12 4.65 -4.49 -10.60
CA HIS A 12 3.93 -3.73 -11.63
C HIS A 12 2.47 -4.19 -11.77
N ALA A 13 2.19 -5.49 -11.70
CA ALA A 13 0.82 -6.02 -11.74
C ALA A 13 -0.02 -5.54 -10.56
N ILE A 14 0.55 -5.50 -9.34
CA ILE A 14 -0.10 -4.96 -8.14
C ILE A 14 -0.45 -3.48 -8.34
N PHE A 15 0.52 -2.66 -8.77
CA PHE A 15 0.29 -1.23 -9.01
C PHE A 15 -0.79 -0.99 -10.05
N LYS A 16 -0.72 -1.69 -11.18
CA LYS A 16 -1.72 -1.61 -12.25
C LYS A 16 -3.11 -1.95 -11.73
N HIS A 17 -3.26 -3.03 -10.96
CA HIS A 17 -4.54 -3.42 -10.39
C HIS A 17 -5.16 -2.31 -9.52
N ILE A 18 -4.38 -1.75 -8.59
CA ILE A 18 -4.85 -0.69 -7.69
C ILE A 18 -5.18 0.60 -8.45
N TRP A 19 -4.33 1.01 -9.40
CA TRP A 19 -4.59 2.22 -10.19
C TRP A 19 -5.80 2.08 -11.11
N THR A 20 -5.99 0.92 -11.76
CA THR A 20 -7.18 0.65 -12.56
C THR A 20 -8.44 0.70 -11.69
N LYS A 21 -8.43 0.05 -10.52
CA LYS A 21 -9.56 0.10 -9.58
C LYS A 21 -9.91 1.54 -9.19
N ARG A 22 -8.91 2.35 -8.80
CA ARG A 22 -9.11 3.77 -8.45
C ARG A 22 -9.57 4.63 -9.65
N SER A 23 -9.13 4.29 -10.86
CA SER A 23 -9.54 5.00 -12.08
C SER A 23 -11.03 4.80 -12.36
N LEU A 24 -11.50 3.55 -12.25
CA LEU A 24 -12.91 3.20 -12.43
C LEU A 24 -13.80 3.81 -11.34
N GLU A 25 -13.32 3.84 -10.09
CA GLU A 25 -14.03 4.48 -8.99
C GLU A 25 -14.28 5.98 -9.25
N ARG A 26 -13.28 6.70 -9.77
CA ARG A 26 -13.44 8.12 -10.16
C ARG A 26 -14.46 8.33 -11.27
N GLU A 27 -14.53 7.41 -12.23
CA GLU A 27 -15.51 7.47 -13.33
C GLU A 27 -16.94 7.24 -12.82
N ARG A 28 -17.13 6.34 -11.85
CA ARG A 28 -18.45 6.09 -11.24
C ARG A 28 -18.95 7.27 -10.41
N ILE A 29 -18.07 7.97 -9.70
CA ILE A 29 -18.44 9.13 -8.87
C ILE A 29 -18.69 10.36 -9.76
N GLY A 30 -17.85 10.62 -10.76
CA GLY A 30 -18.00 11.75 -11.67
C GLY A 30 -19.18 11.65 -12.65
N GLY A 31 -19.81 10.48 -12.78
CA GLY A 31 -21.02 10.29 -13.60
C GLY A 31 -22.32 10.72 -12.93
N ASN A 32 -22.34 10.91 -11.61
CA ASN A 32 -23.54 11.27 -10.85
C ASN A 32 -23.67 12.78 -10.60
N ASP A 33 -22.56 13.53 -10.61
CA ASP A 33 -22.55 14.99 -10.38
C ASP A 33 -22.88 15.81 -11.65
N ALA A 34 -23.08 15.15 -12.80
CA ALA A 34 -23.29 15.82 -14.08
C ALA A 34 -24.71 16.36 -14.30
N LEU A 35 -25.67 16.03 -13.43
CA LEU A 35 -27.06 16.49 -13.56
C LEU A 35 -27.42 17.73 -12.72
N ASP A 36 -26.51 18.26 -11.89
CA ASP A 36 -26.82 19.37 -10.98
C ASP A 36 -25.87 20.57 -11.08
N SER A 37 -25.08 20.67 -12.17
CA SER A 37 -24.10 21.76 -12.35
C SER A 37 -24.22 22.43 -13.72
N GLU A 38 -25.44 22.83 -14.08
CA GLU A 38 -25.71 23.70 -15.26
C GLU A 38 -25.83 25.19 -14.90
N LEU A 39 -25.29 25.65 -13.75
CA LEU A 39 -25.41 27.06 -13.40
C LEU A 39 -24.26 27.62 -12.55
N ALA A 40 -23.03 27.64 -13.08
CA ALA A 40 -22.06 28.70 -12.79
C ALA A 40 -20.77 28.57 -13.62
N GLY A 41 -20.59 29.47 -14.58
CA GLY A 41 -19.28 30.09 -14.84
C GLY A 41 -18.31 29.33 -15.74
N ALA A 42 -18.14 29.87 -16.94
CA ALA A 42 -17.04 29.62 -17.87
C ALA A 42 -15.67 29.39 -17.20
N GLY A 43 -15.04 28.25 -17.50
CA GLY A 43 -13.64 27.98 -17.14
C GLY A 43 -13.19 26.55 -17.43
N ALA A 44 -12.49 26.38 -18.55
CA ALA A 44 -11.68 25.21 -18.89
C ALA A 44 -12.40 23.84 -18.88
N GLY A 45 -13.01 23.52 -20.03
CA GLY A 45 -13.23 22.14 -20.44
C GLY A 45 -11.89 21.41 -20.58
N THR A 46 -11.35 20.90 -19.47
CA THR A 46 -10.43 19.77 -19.54
C THR A 46 -11.29 18.57 -19.85
N SER A 47 -11.24 18.08 -21.09
CA SER A 47 -11.64 16.71 -21.39
C SER A 47 -10.93 15.85 -20.35
N LYS A 48 -11.66 15.34 -19.35
CA LYS A 48 -11.11 14.52 -18.26
C LYS A 48 -10.74 13.15 -18.82
N LYS A 49 -9.85 13.11 -19.82
CA LYS A 49 -9.24 11.87 -20.30
C LYS A 49 -8.40 11.36 -19.15
N ASN A 50 -8.95 10.41 -18.39
CA ASN A 50 -8.31 9.76 -17.26
C ASN A 50 -6.93 9.28 -17.72
N ARG A 51 -5.86 10.02 -17.37
CA ARG A 51 -4.51 9.66 -17.79
C ARG A 51 -4.15 8.37 -17.07
N PRO A 52 -3.80 7.28 -17.78
CA PRO A 52 -3.40 6.05 -17.11
C PRO A 52 -2.15 6.31 -16.27
N THR A 53 -2.24 5.96 -14.99
CA THR A 53 -1.10 6.01 -14.06
C THR A 53 -0.20 4.81 -14.32
N SER A 54 1.12 5.00 -14.32
CA SER A 54 2.12 3.95 -14.56
C SER A 54 3.39 4.19 -13.73
N ALA A 55 4.19 3.15 -13.53
CA ALA A 55 5.53 3.24 -12.95
C ALA A 55 6.58 2.94 -14.02
N ASN A 56 7.66 3.71 -14.02
CA ASN A 56 8.84 3.42 -14.84
C ASN A 56 9.73 2.35 -14.18
N ALA A 57 10.73 1.86 -14.91
CA ALA A 57 11.63 0.79 -14.43
C ALA A 57 12.39 1.16 -13.14
N HIS A 58 12.81 2.41 -12.97
CA HIS A 58 13.49 2.85 -11.74
C HIS A 58 12.55 2.86 -10.54
N ALA A 59 11.34 3.38 -10.71
CA ALA A 59 10.31 3.38 -9.68
C ALA A 59 9.93 1.94 -9.28
N LEU A 60 9.86 1.01 -10.25
CA LEU A 60 9.60 -0.41 -9.96
C LEU A 60 10.73 -1.04 -9.15
N LYS A 61 12.00 -0.81 -9.52
CA LYS A 61 13.15 -1.32 -8.75
C LYS A 61 13.16 -0.79 -7.31
N LEU A 62 12.96 0.52 -7.14
CA LEU A 62 12.87 1.12 -5.80
C LEU A 62 11.70 0.58 -5.00
N SER A 63 10.57 0.29 -5.65
CA SER A 63 9.40 -0.32 -4.99
C SER A 63 9.67 -1.74 -4.53
N CYS A 64 10.44 -2.52 -5.30
CA CYS A 64 10.87 -3.86 -4.88
C CYS A 64 11.74 -3.79 -3.62
N GLU A 65 12.73 -2.89 -3.59
CA GLU A 65 13.56 -2.68 -2.40
C GLU A 65 12.77 -2.17 -1.20
N LEU A 66 11.85 -1.24 -1.41
CA LEU A 66 10.99 -0.72 -0.36
C LEU A 66 10.16 -1.84 0.28
N LEU A 67 9.54 -2.70 -0.53
CA LEU A 67 8.73 -3.81 -0.04
C LEU A 67 9.58 -4.84 0.72
N ARG A 68 10.79 -5.13 0.25
CA ARG A 68 11.74 -6.02 0.92
C ARG A 68 12.09 -5.51 2.31
N VAL A 69 12.48 -4.25 2.42
CA VAL A 69 12.82 -3.64 3.72
C VAL A 69 11.59 -3.56 4.63
N PHE A 70 10.43 -3.19 4.08
CA PHE A 70 9.18 -3.11 4.85
C PHE A 70 8.78 -4.46 5.47
N ILE A 71 8.87 -5.55 4.70
CA ILE A 71 8.52 -6.89 5.18
C ILE A 71 9.55 -7.38 6.20
N ALA A 72 10.84 -7.20 5.93
CA ALA A 72 11.88 -7.57 6.89
C ALA A 72 11.69 -6.85 8.23
N GLU A 73 11.37 -5.56 8.20
CA GLU A 73 11.09 -4.76 9.40
C GLU A 73 9.82 -5.25 10.13
N ALA A 74 8.74 -5.52 9.38
CA ALA A 74 7.49 -6.02 9.97
C ALA A 74 7.69 -7.37 10.66
N VAL A 75 8.44 -8.29 10.04
CA VAL A 75 8.79 -9.59 10.61
C VAL A 75 9.68 -9.42 11.85
N GLY A 76 10.71 -8.57 11.77
CA GLY A 76 11.59 -8.28 12.90
C GLY A 76 10.82 -7.74 14.12
N ARG A 77 9.91 -6.79 13.89
CA ARG A 77 9.04 -6.25 14.96
C ARG A 77 8.12 -7.32 15.55
N ALA A 78 7.52 -8.16 14.71
CA ALA A 78 6.66 -9.24 15.18
C ALA A 78 7.44 -10.26 16.05
N ALA A 79 8.66 -10.60 15.66
CA ALA A 79 9.54 -11.49 16.44
C ALA A 79 9.88 -10.87 17.81
N THR A 80 10.29 -9.60 17.84
CA THR A 80 10.58 -8.89 19.11
C THR A 80 9.38 -8.84 20.04
N ILE A 81 8.18 -8.63 19.51
CA ILE A 81 6.94 -8.63 20.31
C ILE A 81 6.67 -10.04 20.88
N ALA A 82 6.78 -11.09 20.05
CA ALA A 82 6.57 -12.46 20.50
C ALA A 82 7.54 -12.86 21.64
N GLU A 83 8.81 -12.49 21.53
CA GLU A 83 9.82 -12.73 22.57
C GLU A 83 9.52 -12.00 23.87
N ALA A 84 9.04 -10.75 23.78
CA ALA A 84 8.67 -9.95 24.95
C ALA A 84 7.45 -10.54 25.68
N GLU A 85 6.43 -11.01 24.94
CA GLU A 85 5.24 -11.64 25.52
C GLU A 85 5.57 -12.95 26.26
N VAL A 86 6.42 -13.79 25.67
CA VAL A 86 6.89 -15.04 26.30
C VAL A 86 7.68 -14.74 27.59
N THR A 87 8.56 -13.74 27.55
CA THR A 87 9.37 -13.33 28.71
C THR A 87 8.48 -12.76 29.83
N SER A 88 7.51 -11.92 29.47
CA SER A 88 6.55 -11.35 30.43
C SER A 88 5.67 -12.43 31.06
N GLY A 89 5.18 -13.40 30.27
CA GLY A 89 4.39 -14.51 30.77
C GLY A 89 5.18 -15.40 31.74
N PHE A 90 6.43 -15.71 31.42
CA PHE A 90 7.30 -16.52 32.29
C PHE A 90 7.59 -15.84 33.64
N LEU A 91 7.93 -14.54 33.62
CA LEU A 91 8.16 -13.76 34.86
C LEU A 91 6.89 -13.68 35.72
N SER A 92 5.71 -13.53 35.10
CA SER A 92 4.43 -13.54 35.82
C SER A 92 4.15 -14.88 36.50
N MET A 93 4.44 -16.00 35.83
CA MET A 93 4.25 -17.34 36.41
C MET A 93 5.21 -17.58 37.60
N LEU A 94 6.47 -17.12 37.49
CA LEU A 94 7.42 -17.20 38.61
C LEU A 94 6.94 -16.37 39.82
N LEU A 95 6.51 -15.13 39.62
CA LEU A 95 6.00 -14.30 40.71
C LEU A 95 4.80 -14.95 41.44
N GLN A 96 3.89 -15.60 40.72
CA GLN A 96 2.76 -16.32 41.31
C GLN A 96 3.17 -17.58 42.09
N LEU A 97 4.26 -18.26 41.69
CA LEU A 97 4.74 -19.45 42.39
C LEU A 97 5.53 -19.12 43.67
N PHE A 98 6.07 -17.90 43.78
CA PHE A 98 6.89 -17.46 44.91
C PHE A 98 6.22 -16.40 45.81
N SER A 99 4.95 -16.07 45.59
CA SER A 99 4.11 -15.21 46.45
C SER A 99 3.12 -16.04 47.26
#